data_AF-A0A7J5SQN1-F1
#
_entry.id   AF-A0A7J5SQN1-F1
#
_cell.length_a   1.000
_cell.length_b   1.000
_cell.length_c   1.000
_cell.angle_alpha   90.00
_cell.angle_beta   90.00
_cell.angle_gamma   90.00
#
_symmetry.space_group_name_H-M   'P 1'
#
loop_
_entity.id
_entity.type
_entity.pdbx_description
1 polymer ?
#
loop_
_entity_poly.entity_id
_entity_poly.type
_entity_poly.pdbx_seq_one_letter_code
_entity_poly.pdbx_strand_id
1 'polypeptide(L)'
;MQRINLFPDPNMANTIFKCITVQCTVDFPTVSGFRWLRATTSGSSDGYAQYQLTGVNLPPAGVYHIHAVCYARDSGALFRVYAGDGNRYTILHQTSIADDQTKWIDADITIPANTTQLLIRVVPPSTVGKFILIRDILVESKSTYDTAVRGGVPMFLSTPWGVDVSGFRLAVVGA
;
A
#
# COMPACT_ATOMS: atom_id res chain seq x y z
N MET A 1 -21.28 12.32 5.82
CA MET A 1 -20.69 11.37 4.84
C MET A 1 -19.66 10.53 5.58
N GLN A 2 -19.76 9.21 5.50
CA GLN A 2 -18.85 8.29 6.18
C GLN A 2 -17.62 8.04 5.28
N ARG A 3 -16.41 8.18 5.83
CA ARG A 3 -15.17 7.82 5.11
C ARG A 3 -15.11 6.29 5.00
N ILE A 4 -14.96 5.79 3.78
CA ILE A 4 -14.84 4.34 3.53
C ILE A 4 -13.44 4.12 2.95
N ASN A 5 -12.58 3.44 3.71
CA ASN A 5 -11.35 2.91 3.14
C ASN A 5 -11.73 1.75 2.21
N LEU A 6 -11.38 1.90 0.93
CA LEU A 6 -11.70 0.91 -0.10
C LEU A 6 -10.77 -0.31 -0.04
N PHE A 7 -9.60 -0.16 0.59
CA PHE A 7 -8.67 -1.26 0.78
C PHE A 7 -8.60 -1.67 2.26
N PRO A 8 -8.38 -2.96 2.51
CA PRO A 8 -8.04 -3.42 3.84
C PRO A 8 -6.66 -2.91 4.26
N ASP A 9 -6.62 -2.31 5.44
CA ASP A 9 -5.37 -1.99 6.10
C ASP A 9 -4.81 -3.25 6.79
N PRO A 10 -3.52 -3.58 6.67
CA PRO A 10 -2.88 -4.64 7.44
C PRO A 10 -3.06 -4.52 8.97
N ASN A 11 -3.26 -3.30 9.48
CA ASN A 11 -3.52 -3.00 10.89
C ASN A 11 -5.00 -3.19 11.29
N MET A 12 -5.93 -3.26 10.34
CA MET A 12 -7.35 -3.49 10.61
C MET A 12 -7.68 -4.98 10.49
N ALA A 13 -7.51 -5.68 11.62
CA ALA A 13 -8.20 -6.91 12.04
C ALA A 13 -8.52 -7.99 10.99
N ASN A 14 -7.87 -9.16 11.11
CA ASN A 14 -8.35 -10.52 10.78
C ASN A 14 -9.05 -10.81 9.43
N THR A 15 -9.20 -9.84 8.53
CA THR A 15 -9.79 -10.07 7.23
C THR A 15 -8.72 -10.56 6.28
N ILE A 16 -8.87 -11.84 5.99
CA ILE A 16 -8.24 -12.64 4.96
C ILE A 16 -8.56 -12.01 3.60
N PHE A 17 -7.91 -10.90 3.26
CA PHE A 17 -7.90 -10.44 1.87
C PHE A 17 -6.85 -11.25 1.13
N LYS A 18 -7.29 -11.90 0.05
CA LYS A 18 -6.47 -12.80 -0.77
C LYS A 18 -5.37 -11.99 -1.45
N CYS A 19 -4.27 -11.78 -0.73
CA CYS A 19 -3.05 -11.27 -1.34
C CYS A 19 -2.63 -12.29 -2.40
N ILE A 20 -2.58 -11.86 -3.65
CA ILE A 20 -2.14 -12.69 -4.76
C ILE A 20 -0.63 -12.51 -4.86
N THR A 21 0.10 -13.61 -4.77
CA THR A 21 1.56 -13.59 -4.86
C THR A 21 2.05 -14.32 -6.09
N VAL A 22 3.14 -13.81 -6.67
CA VAL A 22 3.93 -14.49 -7.70
C VAL A 22 5.39 -14.37 -7.31
N GLN A 23 6.09 -15.50 -7.28
CA GLN A 23 7.52 -15.60 -6.96
C GLN A 23 7.97 -14.83 -5.70
N CYS A 24 7.06 -14.67 -4.76
CA CYS A 24 7.34 -14.18 -3.43
C CYS A 24 6.44 -14.90 -2.42
N THR A 25 6.92 -14.97 -1.19
CA THR A 25 6.14 -15.35 -0.03
C THR A 25 5.62 -14.11 0.66
N VAL A 26 4.45 -14.23 1.31
CA VAL A 26 3.88 -13.17 2.11
C VAL A 26 3.70 -13.63 3.54
N ASP A 27 4.17 -12.82 4.48
CA ASP A 27 3.94 -12.97 5.90
C ASP A 27 3.63 -11.61 6.55
N PHE A 28 3.22 -11.63 7.82
CA PHE A 28 2.69 -10.43 8.49
C PHE A 28 3.41 -10.13 9.80
N PRO A 29 4.65 -9.62 9.75
CA PRO A 29 5.43 -9.36 10.95
C PRO A 29 4.90 -8.13 11.68
N THR A 30 5.07 -8.12 13.00
CA THR A 30 4.84 -6.92 13.82
C THR A 30 6.19 -6.29 14.12
N VAL A 31 6.38 -5.05 13.66
CA VAL A 31 7.63 -4.28 13.83
C VAL A 31 7.27 -2.90 14.35
N SER A 32 7.90 -2.48 15.43
CA SER A 32 7.67 -1.18 16.09
C SER A 32 6.18 -0.92 16.40
N GLY A 33 5.46 -1.97 16.82
CA GLY A 33 4.05 -1.89 17.18
C GLY A 33 3.06 -1.90 16.00
N PHE A 34 3.55 -1.95 14.76
CA PHE A 34 2.72 -2.00 13.56
C PHE A 34 2.78 -3.36 12.89
N ARG A 35 1.64 -3.82 12.38
CA ARG A 35 1.57 -5.04 11.57
C ARG A 35 1.80 -4.65 10.11
N TRP A 36 2.80 -5.28 9.50
CA TRP A 36 3.16 -5.06 8.11
C TRP A 36 2.70 -6.23 7.26
N LEU A 37 2.44 -6.01 5.98
CA LEU A 37 2.59 -7.07 4.98
C LEU A 37 4.06 -7.09 4.55
N ARG A 38 4.72 -8.24 4.65
CA ARG A 38 6.06 -8.46 4.11
C ARG A 38 5.97 -9.36 2.89
N ALA A 39 6.43 -8.86 1.74
CA ALA A 39 6.61 -9.66 0.53
C ALA A 39 8.10 -9.97 0.35
N THR A 40 8.47 -11.24 0.37
CA THR A 40 9.87 -11.70 0.26
C THR A 40 10.07 -12.48 -1.02
N THR A 41 11.02 -12.07 -1.85
CA THR A 41 11.32 -12.74 -3.13
C THR A 41 11.74 -14.19 -2.88
N SER A 42 11.07 -15.12 -3.56
CA SER A 42 11.29 -16.56 -3.42
C SER A 42 11.80 -17.23 -4.70
N GLY A 43 11.94 -16.48 -5.80
CA GLY A 43 12.46 -16.96 -7.08
C GLY A 43 13.29 -15.88 -7.80
N SER A 44 13.94 -16.23 -8.90
CA SER A 44 14.92 -15.37 -9.59
C SER A 44 14.32 -14.45 -10.67
N SER A 45 13.01 -14.17 -10.66
CA SER A 45 12.40 -13.21 -11.59
C SER A 45 11.49 -12.20 -10.87
N ASP A 46 10.82 -11.34 -11.63
CA ASP A 46 10.00 -10.26 -11.09
C ASP A 46 8.80 -10.80 -10.30
N GLY A 47 8.98 -10.89 -8.98
CA GLY A 47 7.93 -11.27 -8.04
C GLY A 47 7.03 -10.10 -7.69
N TYR A 48 5.83 -10.40 -7.19
CA TYR A 48 4.95 -9.39 -6.63
C TYR A 48 4.00 -9.96 -5.60
N ALA A 49 3.60 -9.12 -4.66
CA ALA A 49 2.44 -9.31 -3.81
C ALA A 49 1.43 -8.22 -4.14
N GLN A 50 0.17 -8.59 -4.33
CA GLN A 50 -0.87 -7.62 -4.70
C GLN A 50 -2.20 -7.85 -3.99
N TYR A 51 -2.87 -6.75 -3.71
CA TYR A 51 -4.30 -6.70 -3.43
C TYR A 51 -5.06 -6.36 -4.69
N GLN A 52 -6.25 -6.92 -4.82
CA GLN A 52 -7.10 -6.76 -5.99
C GLN A 52 -8.55 -6.50 -5.55
N LEU A 53 -9.15 -5.45 -6.09
CA LEU A 53 -10.58 -5.17 -6.02
C LEU A 53 -11.21 -5.39 -7.40
N THR A 54 -12.35 -6.08 -7.43
CA THR A 54 -13.13 -6.34 -8.65
C THR A 54 -14.62 -6.38 -8.32
N GLY A 55 -15.44 -6.30 -9.38
CA GLY A 55 -16.89 -6.45 -9.27
C GLY A 55 -17.51 -5.46 -8.30
N VAL A 56 -18.34 -5.94 -7.37
CA VAL A 56 -19.05 -5.09 -6.40
C VAL A 56 -18.15 -4.31 -5.43
N ASN A 57 -16.89 -4.73 -5.28
CA ASN A 57 -15.90 -4.06 -4.43
C ASN A 57 -15.10 -2.99 -5.20
N LEU A 58 -15.34 -2.85 -6.51
CA LEU A 58 -14.64 -1.86 -7.31
C LEU A 58 -15.26 -0.48 -7.08
N PRO A 59 -14.45 0.55 -6.75
CA PRO A 59 -14.96 1.90 -6.61
C PRO A 59 -15.39 2.48 -7.97
N PRO A 60 -16.35 3.43 -7.99
CA PRO A 60 -16.72 4.12 -9.21
C PRO A 60 -15.54 4.93 -9.76
N ALA A 61 -15.57 5.22 -11.05
CA ALA A 61 -14.54 6.07 -11.66
C ALA A 61 -14.51 7.48 -11.04
N GLY A 62 -13.31 8.05 -11.01
CA GLY A 62 -13.08 9.35 -10.36
C GLY A 62 -11.67 9.50 -9.82
N VAL A 63 -11.45 10.59 -9.09
CA VAL A 63 -10.17 10.87 -8.43
C VAL A 63 -10.20 10.33 -7.01
N TYR A 64 -9.15 9.60 -6.66
CA TYR A 64 -8.96 8.97 -5.36
C TYR A 64 -7.63 9.41 -4.77
N HIS A 65 -7.61 9.56 -3.46
CA HIS A 65 -6.40 9.78 -2.71
C HIS A 65 -5.89 8.43 -2.20
N ILE A 66 -4.61 8.15 -2.41
CA ILE A 66 -3.92 6.98 -1.89
C ILE A 66 -2.94 7.39 -0.80
N HIS A 67 -2.98 6.63 0.30
CA HIS A 67 -2.00 6.68 1.35
C HIS A 67 -1.43 5.27 1.58
N ALA A 68 -0.12 5.15 1.72
CA ALA A 68 0.54 3.91 2.11
C ALA A 68 1.94 4.20 2.68
N VAL A 69 2.42 3.31 3.54
CA VAL A 69 3.81 3.35 4.02
C VAL A 69 4.53 2.11 3.54
N CYS A 70 5.62 2.30 2.81
CA CYS A 70 6.47 1.23 2.31
C CYS A 70 7.87 1.31 2.92
N TYR A 71 8.52 0.17 3.11
CA TYR A 71 9.94 0.08 3.48
C TYR A 71 10.61 -1.04 2.71
N ALA A 72 11.77 -0.79 2.12
CA ALA A 72 12.57 -1.81 1.45
C ALA A 72 13.88 -2.01 2.19
N ARG A 73 14.35 -3.26 2.26
CA ARG A 73 15.62 -3.61 2.89
C ARG A 73 16.46 -4.49 2.00
N ASP A 74 17.75 -4.20 2.04
CA ASP A 74 18.84 -4.86 1.36
C ASP A 74 18.75 -4.83 -0.18
N SER A 75 17.88 -3.99 -0.76
CA SER A 75 17.79 -3.58 -2.18
C SER A 75 16.53 -2.75 -2.42
N GLY A 76 16.49 -2.02 -3.54
CA GLY A 76 15.33 -1.20 -3.95
C GLY A 76 14.13 -2.03 -4.41
N ALA A 77 12.93 -1.55 -4.11
CA ALA A 77 11.64 -2.18 -4.41
C ALA A 77 10.69 -1.18 -5.09
N LEU A 78 9.53 -1.66 -5.58
CA LEU A 78 8.52 -0.79 -6.20
C LEU A 78 7.16 -0.92 -5.52
N PHE A 79 6.47 0.20 -5.44
CA PHE A 79 5.03 0.26 -5.19
C PHE A 79 4.32 0.74 -6.45
N ARG A 80 3.23 0.07 -6.80
CA ARG A 80 2.47 0.34 -8.02
C ARG A 80 0.97 0.23 -7.77
N VAL A 81 0.22 1.11 -8.41
CA VAL A 81 -1.24 1.05 -8.50
C VAL A 81 -1.62 0.85 -9.96
N TYR A 82 -2.51 -0.10 -10.23
CA TYR A 82 -2.99 -0.38 -11.58
C TYR A 82 -4.52 -0.32 -11.65
N ALA A 83 -5.03 0.18 -12.78
CA ALA A 83 -6.38 -0.10 -13.23
C ALA A 83 -6.33 -1.12 -14.38
N GLY A 84 -7.18 -2.13 -14.33
CA GLY A 84 -7.41 -3.07 -15.42
C GLY A 84 -8.78 -2.84 -16.04
N ASP A 85 -8.89 -2.90 -17.36
CA ASP A 85 -10.17 -2.82 -18.10
C ASP A 85 -10.73 -4.19 -18.51
N GLY A 86 -10.07 -5.27 -18.07
CA GLY A 86 -10.37 -6.66 -18.43
C GLY A 86 -9.47 -7.21 -19.55
N ASN A 87 -8.84 -6.33 -20.33
CA ASN A 87 -7.93 -6.69 -21.41
C ASN A 87 -6.49 -6.26 -21.11
N ARG A 88 -6.32 -5.08 -20.49
CA ARG A 88 -5.03 -4.44 -20.25
C ARG A 88 -5.00 -3.81 -18.86
N TYR A 89 -3.79 -3.70 -18.33
CA TYR A 89 -3.52 -2.94 -17.11
C TYR A 89 -2.76 -1.66 -17.43
N THR A 90 -3.20 -0.55 -16.84
CA THR A 90 -2.55 0.76 -16.90
C THR A 90 -2.05 1.13 -15.52
N ILE A 91 -0.80 1.61 -15.43
CA ILE A 91 -0.23 2.13 -14.19
C ILE A 91 -0.88 3.48 -13.90
N LEU A 92 -1.55 3.58 -12.73
CA LEU A 92 -2.08 4.82 -12.21
C LEU A 92 -1.06 5.58 -11.35
N HIS A 93 -0.22 4.83 -10.63
CA HIS A 93 0.85 5.39 -9.82
C HIS A 93 1.99 4.38 -9.70
N GLN A 94 3.23 4.86 -9.72
CA GLN A 94 4.42 4.07 -9.46
C GLN A 94 5.42 4.91 -8.67
N THR A 95 6.03 4.29 -7.66
CA THR A 95 7.17 4.88 -6.98
C THR A 95 8.20 3.81 -6.63
N SER A 96 9.47 4.20 -6.70
CA SER A 96 10.58 3.38 -6.20
C SER A 96 10.81 3.65 -4.72
N ILE A 97 11.11 2.59 -3.98
CA ILE A 97 11.51 2.62 -2.58
C ILE A 97 12.98 2.20 -2.58
N ALA A 98 13.87 3.13 -2.22
CA ALA A 98 15.29 2.83 -2.17
C ALA A 98 15.62 1.92 -0.98
N ASP A 99 16.81 1.33 -1.04
CA ASP A 99 17.31 0.49 0.04
C ASP A 99 17.38 1.26 1.37
N ASP A 100 17.00 0.57 2.44
CA ASP A 100 16.91 1.07 3.82
C ASP A 100 16.12 2.38 3.98
N GLN A 101 15.11 2.58 3.15
CA GLN A 101 14.24 3.75 3.22
C GLN A 101 12.79 3.39 3.51
N THR A 102 12.22 4.14 4.45
CA THR A 102 10.77 4.25 4.60
C THR A 102 10.26 5.34 3.67
N LYS A 103 9.27 5.01 2.86
CA LYS A 103 8.63 5.93 1.92
C LYS A 103 7.14 6.04 2.22
N TRP A 104 6.73 7.27 2.50
CA TRP A 104 5.33 7.66 2.56
C TRP A 104 4.83 7.89 1.13
N ILE A 105 3.77 7.20 0.78
CA ILE A 105 3.04 7.38 -0.47
C ILE A 105 1.81 8.17 -0.10
N ASP A 106 1.72 9.39 -0.62
CA ASP A 106 0.58 10.29 -0.47
C ASP A 106 0.38 10.95 -1.83
N ALA A 107 -0.62 10.47 -2.57
CA ALA A 107 -0.80 10.83 -3.97
C ALA A 107 -2.25 10.73 -4.41
N ASP A 108 -2.60 11.49 -5.44
CA ASP A 108 -3.88 11.34 -6.11
C ASP A 108 -3.74 10.43 -7.34
N ILE A 109 -4.72 9.56 -7.54
CA ILE A 109 -4.87 8.72 -8.73
C ILE A 109 -6.23 8.95 -9.38
N THR A 110 -6.32 8.77 -10.68
CA THR A 110 -7.59 8.80 -11.41
C THR A 110 -7.95 7.39 -11.86
N ILE A 111 -9.06 6.86 -11.36
CA ILE A 111 -9.62 5.57 -11.79
C ILE A 111 -10.47 5.81 -13.05
N PRO A 112 -10.13 5.20 -14.20
CA PRO A 112 -10.91 5.36 -15.44
C PRO A 112 -12.32 4.74 -15.38
N ALA A 113 -13.24 5.25 -16.22
CA ALA A 113 -14.64 4.80 -16.32
C ALA A 113 -14.82 3.30 -16.56
N ASN A 114 -13.95 2.70 -17.37
CA ASN A 114 -14.06 1.30 -17.80
C ASN A 114 -13.19 0.36 -16.95
N THR A 115 -12.78 0.79 -15.76
CA THR A 115 -12.01 -0.06 -14.86
C THR A 115 -12.90 -1.23 -14.42
N THR A 116 -12.38 -2.44 -14.52
CA THR A 116 -12.99 -3.68 -14.02
C THR A 116 -12.18 -4.28 -12.86
N GLN A 117 -10.92 -3.87 -12.72
CA GLN A 117 -10.01 -4.33 -11.67
C GLN A 117 -9.13 -3.17 -11.17
N LEU A 118 -8.95 -3.06 -9.85
CA LEU A 118 -8.01 -2.11 -9.24
C LEU A 118 -7.00 -2.90 -8.41
N LEU A 119 -5.71 -2.67 -8.64
CA LEU A 119 -4.63 -3.40 -7.98
C LEU A 119 -3.73 -2.46 -7.19
N ILE A 120 -3.39 -2.85 -5.96
CA ILE A 120 -2.27 -2.30 -5.20
C ILE A 120 -1.20 -3.38 -5.17
N ARG A 121 -0.04 -3.10 -5.76
CA ARG A 121 1.04 -4.07 -5.95
C ARG A 121 2.33 -3.55 -5.33
N VAL A 122 2.98 -4.41 -4.56
CA VAL A 122 4.39 -4.26 -4.19
C VAL A 122 5.22 -5.27 -4.95
N VAL A 123 6.36 -4.81 -5.45
CA VAL A 123 7.35 -5.61 -6.16
C VAL A 123 8.59 -5.64 -5.27
N PRO A 124 8.87 -6.75 -4.56
CA PRO A 124 10.10 -6.88 -3.80
C PRO A 124 11.31 -6.87 -4.74
N PRO A 125 12.53 -6.64 -4.23
CA PRO A 125 13.73 -6.70 -5.05
C PRO A 125 13.92 -8.09 -5.66
N SER A 126 14.36 -8.20 -6.91
CA SER A 126 14.42 -9.48 -7.65
C SER A 126 15.44 -10.51 -7.14
N THR A 127 16.16 -10.22 -6.05
CA THR A 127 17.08 -11.15 -5.38
C THR A 127 16.35 -11.94 -4.30
N VAL A 128 16.53 -13.26 -4.29
CA VAL A 128 15.91 -14.16 -3.30
C VAL A 128 16.26 -13.75 -1.87
N GLY A 129 15.25 -13.76 -1.00
CA GLY A 129 15.37 -13.39 0.42
C GLY A 129 15.26 -11.88 0.69
N LYS A 130 15.25 -11.04 -0.35
CA LYS A 130 15.01 -9.59 -0.21
C LYS A 130 13.53 -9.29 -0.15
N PHE A 131 13.17 -8.21 0.55
CA PHE A 131 11.77 -7.95 0.86
C PHE A 131 11.39 -6.48 0.81
N ILE A 132 10.08 -6.27 0.66
CA ILE A 132 9.40 -4.99 0.90
C ILE A 132 8.34 -5.19 1.98
N LEU A 133 8.22 -4.20 2.86
CA LEU A 133 7.14 -4.05 3.82
C LEU A 133 6.16 -3.00 3.32
N ILE A 134 4.86 -3.23 3.52
CA ILE A 134 3.80 -2.25 3.30
C ILE A 134 2.78 -2.28 4.42
N ARG A 135 2.29 -1.09 4.81
CA ARG A 135 1.19 -0.90 5.76
C ARG A 135 0.39 0.36 5.45
N ASP A 136 -0.64 0.61 6.25
CA ASP A 136 -1.47 1.82 6.20
C ASP A 136 -2.04 2.10 4.81
N ILE A 137 -2.43 1.02 4.11
CA ILE A 137 -2.97 1.09 2.75
C ILE A 137 -4.38 1.65 2.83
N LEU A 138 -4.53 2.87 2.35
CA LEU A 138 -5.79 3.55 2.28
C LEU A 138 -6.02 4.10 0.87
N VAL A 139 -7.20 3.83 0.34
CA VAL A 139 -7.68 4.46 -0.89
C VAL A 139 -9.08 4.97 -0.62
N GLU A 140 -9.28 6.28 -0.77
CA GLU A 140 -10.58 6.91 -0.56
C GLU A 140 -10.86 7.95 -1.66
N SER A 141 -12.13 8.27 -1.90
CA SER A 141 -12.47 9.28 -2.90
C SER A 141 -11.92 10.65 -2.50
N LYS A 142 -11.34 11.37 -3.47
CA LYS A 142 -10.66 12.64 -3.19
C LYS A 142 -11.59 13.69 -2.58
N SER A 143 -12.85 13.75 -3.02
CA SER A 143 -13.83 14.66 -2.45
C SER A 143 -14.08 14.41 -0.96
N THR A 144 -14.07 13.14 -0.53
CA THR A 144 -14.20 12.76 0.87
C THR A 144 -12.96 13.13 1.67
N TYR A 145 -11.77 12.87 1.10
CA TYR A 145 -10.49 13.26 1.70
C TYR A 145 -10.39 14.79 1.88
N ASP A 146 -10.61 15.56 0.82
CA ASP A 146 -10.52 17.02 0.83
C ASP A 146 -11.50 17.64 1.84
N THR A 147 -12.70 17.07 1.97
CA THR A 147 -13.69 17.48 2.98
C THR A 147 -13.19 17.22 4.40
N ALA A 148 -12.57 16.06 4.65
CA ALA A 148 -12.02 15.73 5.96
C ALA A 148 -10.82 16.64 6.33
N VAL A 149 -9.92 16.91 5.39
CA VAL A 149 -8.76 17.80 5.59
C VAL A 149 -9.20 19.24 5.82
N ARG A 150 -10.14 19.77 5.02
CA ARG A 150 -10.68 21.13 5.20
C ARG A 150 -11.56 21.29 6.43
N GLY A 151 -12.13 20.18 6.94
CA GLY A 151 -12.97 20.14 8.14
C GLY A 151 -12.21 20.23 9.48
N GLY A 152 -10.89 20.40 9.47
CA GLY A 152 -10.11 20.74 10.67
C GLY A 152 -9.68 19.56 11.54
N VAL A 153 -9.82 18.31 11.08
CA VAL A 153 -9.18 17.17 11.74
C VAL A 153 -8.47 16.32 10.68
N PRO A 154 -7.16 16.54 10.43
CA PRO A 154 -6.37 15.52 9.77
C PRO A 154 -6.35 14.30 10.70
N MET A 155 -7.09 13.25 10.34
CA MET A 155 -7.11 11.97 11.06
C MET A 155 -5.76 11.22 11.04
N PHE A 156 -4.68 11.88 10.63
CA PHE A 156 -3.32 11.42 10.87
C PHE A 156 -2.92 11.51 12.36
N LEU A 157 -3.73 12.14 13.22
CA LEU A 157 -3.48 12.21 14.66
C LEU A 157 -4.24 11.20 15.53
N SER A 158 -4.57 10.02 14.99
CA SER A 158 -5.12 8.92 15.80
C SER A 158 -4.35 7.60 15.66
N THR A 159 -3.03 7.67 15.74
CA THR A 159 -2.35 6.64 16.53
C THR A 159 -2.70 6.87 18.00
N PRO A 160 -2.85 5.83 18.86
CA PRO A 160 -3.09 6.03 20.30
C PRO A 160 -1.93 6.72 21.02
N TRP A 161 -0.88 7.10 20.30
CA TRP A 161 0.34 7.71 20.79
C TRP A 161 0.70 8.84 19.83
N GLY A 162 0.41 10.08 20.22
CA GLY A 162 0.80 11.26 19.48
C GLY A 162 2.32 11.41 19.45
N VAL A 163 2.95 10.96 18.36
CA VAL A 163 4.36 11.20 18.07
C VAL A 163 4.50 11.76 16.67
N ASP A 164 5.11 12.94 16.59
CA ASP A 164 5.65 13.53 15.38
C ASP A 164 6.73 12.60 14.80
N VAL A 165 6.48 12.05 13.61
CA VAL A 165 7.35 11.06 12.96
C VAL A 165 8.32 11.72 11.97
N SER A 166 8.37 13.05 11.90
CA SER A 166 9.28 13.78 10.99
C SER A 166 10.78 13.53 11.28
N GLY A 167 11.10 12.88 12.41
CA GLY A 167 12.46 12.48 12.79
C GLY A 167 12.70 10.99 13.09
N PHE A 168 11.76 10.08 12.81
CA PHE A 168 11.94 8.66 13.19
C PHE A 168 12.84 7.93 12.19
N ARG A 169 14.16 7.95 12.45
CA ARG A 169 15.05 6.91 11.93
C ARG A 169 14.63 5.58 12.55
N LEU A 170 14.26 4.62 11.71
CA LEU A 170 14.05 3.23 12.09
C LEU A 170 15.29 2.77 12.87
N ALA A 171 15.19 2.68 14.20
CA ALA A 171 16.23 2.07 14.99
C ALA A 171 16.28 0.59 14.61
N VAL A 172 17.40 0.21 14.00
CA VAL A 172 17.81 -1.17 13.76
C VAL A 172 17.61 -2.00 15.03
N VAL A 173 16.94 -3.13 14.88
CA VAL A 173 17.18 -4.33 15.69
C VAL A 173 17.37 -5.45 14.65
N GLY A 174 18.50 -6.13 14.52
CA GLY A 174 19.49 -6.44 15.54
C GLY A 174 19.14 -7.74 16.26
N ALA A 175 18.85 -8.80 15.49
CA ALA A 175 19.09 -10.21 15.82
C ALA A 175 18.84 -11.06 14.56
#